data_AF-A0A7U9S795-F1
#
_entry.id   AF-A0A7U9S795-F1
#
_cell.length_a   1.000
_cell.length_b   1.000
_cell.length_c   1.000
_cell.angle_alpha   90.00
_cell.angle_beta   90.00
_cell.angle_gamma   90.00
#
_symmetry.space_group_name_H-M   'P 1'
#
loop_
_entity.id
_entity.type
_entity.pdbx_description
1 polymer ?
#
loop_
_entity_poly.entity_id
_entity_poly.type
_entity_poly.pdbx_seq_one_letter_code
_entity_poly.pdbx_strand_id
1 'polypeptide(L)'
;MKKRTWVAVIAGTLFLCAAAYAAGSYAKEKLIEEAVQEMKRQQEPQESREAQQEPQAGYILIHTTDGEVWGFYGDMKIISDGTDGGDIDIDMSGWLVGSTHDCYNPDPEE
;
A
#
# COMPACT_ATOMS: atom_id res chain seq x y z
N MET A 1 11.17 4.00 -71.24
CA MET A 1 10.35 3.87 -70.02
C MET A 1 11.24 3.41 -68.88
N LYS A 2 11.51 4.21 -67.83
CA LYS A 2 12.29 3.70 -66.66
C LYS A 2 12.26 4.60 -65.40
N LYS A 3 12.28 5.93 -65.52
CA LYS A 3 12.43 6.81 -64.34
C LYS A 3 11.13 6.98 -63.51
N ARG A 4 9.99 7.17 -64.18
CA ARG A 4 8.69 7.36 -63.52
C ARG A 4 8.20 6.14 -62.75
N THR A 5 8.51 4.93 -63.24
CA THR A 5 8.12 3.67 -62.61
C THR A 5 8.90 3.41 -61.31
N TRP A 6 10.20 3.75 -61.26
CA TRP A 6 11.00 3.62 -60.05
C TRP A 6 10.59 4.60 -58.95
N VAL A 7 10.24 5.84 -59.32
CA VAL A 7 9.73 6.84 -58.36
C VAL A 7 8.40 6.37 -57.76
N ALA A 8 7.51 5.80 -58.55
CA ALA A 8 6.24 5.27 -58.06
C ALA A 8 6.43 4.08 -57.11
N VAL A 9 7.38 3.18 -57.41
CA VAL A 9 7.71 2.05 -56.52
C VAL A 9 8.28 2.53 -55.20
N ILE A 10 9.26 3.44 -55.23
CA ILE A 10 9.89 3.98 -54.01
C ILE A 10 8.87 4.75 -53.15
N ALA A 11 8.03 5.58 -53.77
CA ALA A 11 6.98 6.30 -53.06
C ALA A 11 5.95 5.35 -52.44
N GLY A 12 5.55 4.30 -53.17
CA GLY A 12 4.65 3.27 -52.67
C GLY A 12 5.23 2.52 -51.48
N THR A 13 6.52 2.15 -51.53
CA THR A 13 7.19 1.47 -50.42
C THR A 13 7.32 2.37 -49.18
N LEU A 14 7.71 3.63 -49.35
CA LEU A 14 7.80 4.58 -48.24
C LEU A 14 6.43 4.82 -47.58
N PHE A 15 5.37 4.91 -48.37
CA PHE A 15 4.02 5.06 -47.86
C PHE A 15 3.58 3.84 -47.04
N LEU A 16 3.91 2.63 -47.51
CA LEU A 16 3.67 1.38 -46.79
C LEU A 16 4.41 1.32 -45.45
N CYS A 17 5.68 1.74 -45.42
CA CYS A 17 6.47 1.80 -44.18
C CYS A 17 5.89 2.81 -43.17
N ALA A 18 5.48 3.99 -43.63
CA ALA A 18 4.87 5.00 -42.77
C ALA A 18 3.52 4.53 -42.19
N ALA A 19 2.70 3.88 -43.00
CA ALA A 19 1.43 3.30 -42.55
C ALA A 19 1.63 2.18 -41.51
N ALA A 20 2.62 1.30 -41.72
CA ALA A 20 2.96 0.25 -40.77
C ALA A 20 3.49 0.81 -39.43
N TYR A 21 4.31 1.87 -39.49
CA TYR A 21 4.83 2.53 -38.29
C TYR A 21 3.70 3.19 -37.48
N ALA A 22 2.80 3.92 -38.13
CA ALA A 22 1.66 4.55 -37.47
C ALA A 22 0.73 3.50 -36.82
N ALA A 23 0.40 2.42 -37.52
CA ALA A 23 -0.41 1.34 -36.94
C ALA A 23 0.25 0.70 -35.70
N GLY A 24 1.58 0.54 -35.73
CA GLY A 24 2.35 0.03 -34.59
C GLY A 24 2.40 0.98 -33.39
N SER A 25 2.45 2.29 -33.62
CA SER A 25 2.47 3.28 -32.53
C SER A 25 1.14 3.33 -31.78
N TYR A 26 -0.01 3.30 -32.48
CA TYR A 26 -1.33 3.27 -31.84
C TYR A 26 -1.55 2.02 -31.00
N ALA A 27 -1.08 0.86 -31.46
CA ALA A 27 -1.16 -0.39 -30.69
C ALA A 27 -0.31 -0.31 -29.41
N LYS A 28 0.84 0.37 -29.47
CA LYS A 28 1.76 0.51 -28.34
C LYS A 28 1.23 1.50 -27.29
N GLU A 29 0.63 2.62 -27.72
CA GLU A 29 -0.01 3.58 -26.81
C GLU A 29 -1.14 2.92 -26.01
N LYS A 30 -2.00 2.14 -26.67
CA LYS A 30 -3.10 1.46 -25.99
C LYS A 30 -2.63 0.44 -24.95
N LEU A 31 -1.55 -0.29 -25.24
CA LEU A 31 -0.92 -1.22 -24.30
C LEU A 31 -0.30 -0.50 -23.09
N ILE A 32 0.31 0.67 -23.31
CA ILE A 32 0.89 1.47 -22.22
C ILE A 32 -0.22 2.03 -21.33
N GLU A 33 -1.32 2.50 -21.93
CA GLU A 33 -2.46 3.04 -21.20
C GLU A 33 -3.17 1.96 -20.36
N GLU A 34 -3.37 0.76 -20.91
CA GLU A 34 -3.88 -0.39 -20.16
C GLU A 34 -2.93 -0.80 -19.02
N ALA A 35 -1.62 -0.83 -19.26
CA ALA A 35 -0.62 -1.15 -18.24
C ALA A 35 -0.55 -0.09 -17.11
N VAL A 36 -0.69 1.20 -17.46
CA VAL A 36 -0.74 2.29 -16.47
C VAL A 36 -2.03 2.23 -15.66
N GLN A 37 -3.16 1.90 -16.28
CA GLN A 37 -4.43 1.74 -15.59
C GLN A 37 -4.44 0.52 -14.66
N GLU A 38 -3.80 -0.57 -15.06
CA GLU A 38 -3.62 -1.77 -14.22
C GLU A 38 -2.68 -1.49 -13.05
N MET A 39 -1.55 -0.80 -13.26
CA MET A 39 -0.70 -0.33 -12.17
C MET A 39 -1.45 0.57 -11.19
N LYS A 40 -2.25 1.52 -11.69
CA LYS A 40 -3.04 2.42 -10.84
C LYS A 40 -4.07 1.66 -10.00
N ARG A 41 -4.73 0.63 -10.57
CA ARG A 41 -5.63 -0.25 -9.83
C ARG A 41 -4.93 -1.13 -8.80
N GLN A 42 -3.65 -1.46 -9.00
CA GLN A 42 -2.85 -2.20 -8.02
C GLN A 42 -2.27 -1.29 -6.92
N GLN A 43 -2.12 0.01 -7.17
CA GLN A 43 -1.64 0.99 -6.19
C GLN A 43 -2.74 1.51 -5.25
N GLU A 44 -3.97 1.70 -5.74
CA GLU A 44 -5.12 2.15 -4.93
C GLU A 44 -5.42 1.30 -3.67
N PRO A 45 -5.26 -0.04 -3.66
CA PRO A 45 -5.43 -0.87 -2.46
C PRO A 45 -4.34 -0.70 -1.40
N GLN A 46 -3.16 -0.20 -1.79
CA GLN A 46 -1.99 -0.14 -0.91
C GLN A 46 -1.87 1.23 -0.22
N GLU A 47 -2.03 2.33 -0.97
CA GLU A 47 -1.99 3.68 -0.37
C GLU A 47 -3.17 3.97 0.56
N SER A 48 -4.34 3.37 0.31
CA SER A 48 -5.53 3.59 1.15
C SER A 48 -5.54 2.78 2.46
N ARG A 49 -4.78 1.67 2.53
CA ARG A 49 -4.67 0.85 3.74
C ARG A 49 -3.64 1.41 4.72
N GLU A 50 -2.56 2.00 4.23
CA GLU A 50 -1.50 2.58 5.06
C GLU A 50 -1.83 3.99 5.60
N ALA A 51 -2.76 4.71 4.96
CA ALA A 51 -3.09 6.10 5.34
C ALA A 51 -4.34 6.26 6.24
N GLN A 52 -5.12 5.21 6.52
CA GLN A 52 -6.42 5.33 7.20
C GLN A 52 -6.73 4.19 8.18
N GLN A 53 -5.78 3.79 9.03
CA GLN A 53 -6.18 3.23 10.31
C GLN A 53 -6.43 4.41 11.26
N GLU A 54 -7.69 4.82 11.39
CA GLU A 54 -8.10 5.62 12.55
C GLU A 54 -7.68 4.87 13.82
N PRO A 55 -7.19 5.58 14.86
CA PRO A 55 -6.80 4.95 16.10
C PRO A 55 -8.00 4.17 16.66
N GLN A 56 -7.96 2.85 16.51
CA GLN A 56 -8.94 1.97 17.10
C GLN A 56 -8.61 1.89 18.58
N ALA A 57 -9.58 2.24 19.44
CA ALA A 57 -9.46 2.05 20.88
C ALA A 57 -9.40 0.54 21.18
N GLY A 58 -8.19 -0.01 21.19
CA GLY A 58 -7.86 -1.35 21.63
C GLY A 58 -7.42 -1.32 23.10
N TYR A 59 -7.69 -2.41 23.83
CA TYR A 59 -7.11 -2.63 25.15
C TYR A 59 -6.00 -3.67 25.02
N ILE A 60 -4.82 -3.43 25.61
CA ILE A 60 -3.77 -4.43 25.75
C ILE A 60 -3.73 -4.88 27.20
N LEU A 61 -3.68 -6.19 27.42
CA LEU A 61 -3.33 -6.78 28.71
C LEU A 61 -1.88 -7.26 28.67
N ILE A 62 -1.05 -6.73 29.56
CA ILE A 62 0.35 -7.09 29.71
C ILE A 62 0.46 -8.01 30.93
N HIS A 63 0.94 -9.23 30.69
CA HIS A 63 1.27 -10.18 31.74
C HIS A 63 2.78 -10.17 31.96
N THR A 64 3.21 -9.88 33.18
CA THR A 64 4.62 -9.88 33.55
C THR A 64 5.04 -11.24 34.10
N THR A 65 6.34 -11.51 34.13
CA THR A 65 6.87 -12.81 34.58
C THR A 65 6.69 -13.09 36.07
N ASP A 66 6.49 -12.04 36.85
CA ASP A 66 6.14 -12.08 38.28
C ASP A 66 4.64 -12.24 38.53
N GLY A 67 3.82 -12.32 37.47
CA GLY A 67 2.39 -12.62 37.54
C GLY A 67 1.48 -11.39 37.66
N GLU A 68 2.02 -10.18 37.56
CA GLU A 68 1.20 -8.97 37.50
C GLU A 68 0.49 -8.84 36.16
N VAL A 69 -0.63 -8.11 36.20
CA VAL A 69 -1.44 -7.81 35.03
C VAL A 69 -1.67 -6.31 34.92
N TRP A 70 -1.29 -5.75 33.79
CA TRP A 70 -1.42 -4.33 33.47
C TRP A 70 -2.33 -4.14 32.26
N GLY A 71 -3.36 -3.30 32.41
CA GLY A 71 -4.17 -2.82 31.29
C GLY A 71 -3.55 -1.55 30.70
N PHE A 72 -3.33 -1.51 29.40
CA PHE A 72 -2.99 -0.29 28.68
C PHE A 72 -4.24 0.34 28.07
N TYR A 73 -4.39 1.64 28.29
CA TYR A 73 -5.46 2.47 27.73
C TYR A 73 -4.85 3.69 27.05
N GLY A 74 -5.10 3.85 25.76
CA GLY A 74 -4.60 4.99 24.99
C GLY A 74 -4.66 4.75 23.49
N ASP A 75 -3.96 5.60 22.77
CA ASP A 75 -3.83 5.52 21.32
C ASP A 75 -2.75 4.50 20.96
N MET A 76 -3.03 3.73 19.90
CA MET A 76 -2.12 2.72 19.38
C MET A 76 -2.04 2.82 17.86
N LYS A 77 -0.82 2.71 17.35
CA LYS A 77 -0.55 2.61 15.92
C LYS A 77 0.45 1.48 15.67
N ILE A 78 0.03 0.51 14.85
CA ILE A 78 0.94 -0.53 14.35
C ILE A 78 1.78 0.11 13.24
N ILE A 79 3.10 0.17 13.43
CA ILE A 79 4.06 0.66 12.44
C ILE A 79 4.51 -0.50 11.54
N SER A 80 4.71 -1.68 12.12
CA SER A 80 5.04 -2.92 11.41
C SER A 80 4.31 -4.10 12.06
N ASP A 81 3.68 -4.95 11.26
CA ASP A 81 3.02 -6.18 11.72
C ASP A 81 3.92 -7.42 11.62
N GLY A 82 5.18 -7.26 11.19
CA GLY A 82 6.18 -8.33 11.07
C GLY A 82 5.87 -9.36 9.98
N THR A 83 4.87 -9.13 9.12
CA THR A 83 4.52 -10.08 8.04
C THR A 83 5.60 -10.18 6.96
N ASP A 84 6.51 -9.21 6.90
CA ASP A 84 7.70 -9.18 6.04
C ASP A 84 8.92 -9.92 6.63
N GLY A 85 8.77 -10.50 7.83
CA GLY A 85 9.83 -11.19 8.56
C GLY A 85 10.72 -10.26 9.39
N GLY A 86 10.41 -8.96 9.46
CA GLY A 86 10.98 -8.02 10.41
C GLY A 86 10.31 -8.07 11.79
N ASP A 87 10.81 -7.24 12.69
CA ASP A 87 10.21 -7.10 14.01
C ASP A 87 8.85 -6.36 13.93
N ILE A 88 7.97 -6.69 14.87
CA ILE A 88 6.73 -5.96 15.09
C ILE A 88 7.09 -4.62 15.74
N ASP A 89 6.59 -3.52 15.17
CA ASP A 89 6.81 -2.16 15.68
C ASP A 89 5.45 -1.52 15.95
N ILE A 90 5.25 -1.05 17.18
CA ILE A 90 3.99 -0.47 17.66
C ILE A 90 4.32 0.79 18.44
N ASP A 91 3.75 1.91 18.00
CA ASP A 91 3.77 3.17 18.75
C ASP A 91 2.52 3.25 19.64
N MET A 92 2.75 3.54 20.92
CA MET A 92 1.72 3.56 21.95
C MET A 92 1.85 4.81 22.81
N SER A 93 0.75 5.54 22.97
CA SER A 93 0.68 6.73 23.81
C SER A 93 -0.54 6.62 24.74
N GLY A 94 -0.31 6.51 26.05
CA GLY A 94 -1.40 6.27 26.99
C GLY A 94 -0.95 6.01 28.42
N TRP A 95 -1.86 5.42 29.20
CA TRP A 95 -1.68 5.11 30.61
C TRP A 95 -1.70 3.61 30.85
N LEU A 96 -0.83 3.15 31.75
CA LEU A 96 -0.85 1.78 32.28
C LEU A 96 -1.61 1.78 33.61
N VAL A 97 -2.57 0.87 33.73
CA VAL A 97 -3.36 0.67 34.95
C VAL A 97 -3.15 -0.77 35.40
N GLY A 98 -2.51 -0.94 36.55
CA GLY A 98 -2.31 -2.26 37.15
C GLY A 98 -3.61 -2.76 37.76
N SER A 99 -4.10 -3.92 37.34
CA SER A 99 -5.32 -4.52 37.90
C SER A 99 -5.06 -5.37 39.15
N THR A 100 -3.80 -5.59 39.50
CA THR A 100 -3.36 -6.52 40.56
C THR A 100 -2.31 -5.95 41.51
N HIS A 101 -1.93 -4.68 41.34
CA HIS A 101 -1.02 -4.03 42.29
C HIS A 101 -1.84 -3.50 43.47
N ASP A 102 -1.48 -3.89 44.70
CA ASP A 102 -2.22 -3.61 45.96
C ASP A 102 -2.55 -2.13 46.21
N CYS A 103 -1.99 -1.20 45.43
CA CYS A 103 -2.30 0.22 45.47
C CYS A 103 -3.64 0.61 44.81
N TYR A 104 -4.31 -0.31 44.08
CA TYR A 104 -5.66 -0.09 43.58
C TYR A 104 -6.68 -0.89 44.41
N ASN A 105 -7.14 -0.28 45.51
CA ASN A 105 -8.35 -0.70 46.20
C ASN A 105 -9.52 0.17 45.70
N PRO A 106 -10.38 -0.31 44.77
CA PRO A 106 -11.55 0.44 44.32
C PRO A 106 -12.68 0.48 45.37
N ASP A 107 -12.49 -0.09 46.56
CA ASP A 107 -13.40 0.11 47.69
C ASP A 107 -12.91 1.28 48.57
N PRO A 108 -13.52 2.48 48.48
CA PRO A 108 -13.59 3.36 49.63
C PRO A 108 -14.59 2.72 50.61
N GLU A 109 -14.06 2.17 51.71
CA GLU A 109 -14.69 1.87 53.01
C GLU A 109 -16.23 1.69 53.09
N GLU A 110 -16.64 0.55 53.69
CA GLU A 110 -18.00 0.14 54.09
C GLU A 110 -19.02 1.23 54.47
#